data_AF-A0A5B1B0N9-F1
#
_entry.id   AF-A0A5B1B0N9-F1
#
_cell.length_a   1.000
_cell.length_b   1.000
_cell.length_c   1.000
_cell.angle_alpha   90.00
_cell.angle_beta   90.00
_cell.angle_gamma   90.00
#
_symmetry.space_group_name_H-M   'P 1'
#
loop_
_entity.id
_entity.type
_entity.pdbx_description
1 polymer ?
#
loop_
_entity_poly.entity_id
_entity_poly.type
_entity_poly.pdbx_seq_one_letter_code
_entity_poly.pdbx_strand_id
1 'polypeptide(L)' 'MKKEHQKIIDHISTYLNENPEQRFGQAIFNLKINEFIEEENLINPKYQLRDIHNDSDEKILERIESQLKWFNKQKESL' A
#
# COMPACT_ATOMS: atom_id res chain seq x y z
N MET A 1 -12.94 9.12 -13.51
CA MET A 1 -12.49 8.51 -12.25
C MET A 1 -13.33 7.26 -12.03
N LYS A 2 -12.72 6.08 -11.79
CA LYS A 2 -13.49 4.86 -11.50
C LYS A 2 -13.85 4.80 -10.01
N LYS A 3 -14.71 3.84 -9.62
CA LYS A 3 -15.07 3.64 -8.20
C LYS A 3 -13.86 3.24 -7.37
N GLU A 4 -12.98 2.44 -7.95
CA GLU A 4 -11.77 1.92 -7.32
C GLU A 4 -10.78 3.06 -7.06
N HIS A 5 -10.63 3.99 -8.02
CA HIS A 5 -9.79 5.18 -7.84
C HIS A 5 -10.24 6.00 -6.63
N GLN A 6 -11.56 6.22 -6.48
CA GLN A 6 -12.11 6.97 -5.34
C GLN A 6 -11.82 6.25 -4.03
N LYS A 7 -12.05 4.92 -3.97
CA LYS A 7 -11.74 4.12 -2.78
C LYS A 7 -10.26 4.20 -2.39
N ILE A 8 -9.35 4.13 -3.36
CA ILE A 8 -7.91 4.28 -3.10
C ILE A 8 -7.61 5.66 -2.51
N ILE A 9 -8.18 6.73 -3.06
CA ILE A 9 -8.04 8.09 -2.54
C ILE A 9 -8.60 8.21 -1.12
N ASP A 10 -9.76 7.61 -0.85
CA ASP A 10 -10.40 7.63 0.47
C ASP A 10 -9.53 6.91 1.52
N HIS A 11 -8.93 5.78 1.16
CA HIS A 11 -7.98 5.06 2.03
C HIS A 11 -6.72 5.87 2.32
N ILE A 12 -6.10 6.48 1.29
CA ILE A 12 -4.92 7.33 1.47
C ILE A 12 -5.26 8.53 2.36
N SER A 13 -6.40 9.17 2.12
CA SER A 13 -6.84 10.35 2.87
C SER A 13 -7.08 10.00 4.34
N THR A 14 -7.78 8.89 4.60
CA THR A 14 -8.03 8.40 5.96
C THR A 14 -6.72 8.08 6.68
N TYR A 15 -5.81 7.35 6.02
CA TYR A 15 -4.51 7.00 6.59
C TYR A 15 -3.67 8.23 6.94
N LEU A 16 -3.61 9.23 6.06
CA LEU A 16 -2.85 10.46 6.32
C LEU A 16 -3.50 11.33 7.42
N ASN A 17 -4.83 11.35 7.50
CA ASN A 17 -5.53 12.04 8.60
C ASN A 17 -5.22 11.41 9.96
N GLU A 18 -5.08 10.08 10.02
CA GLU A 18 -4.69 9.36 11.24
C GLU A 18 -3.19 9.48 11.55
N ASN A 19 -2.36 9.77 10.55
CA ASN A 19 -0.90 9.81 10.64
C ASN A 19 -0.33 11.12 10.06
N PRO A 20 -0.64 12.29 10.65
CA PRO A 20 -0.31 13.59 10.06
C PRO A 20 1.21 13.83 9.90
N GLU A 21 2.04 13.11 10.65
CA GLU A 21 3.50 13.19 10.57
C GLU A 21 4.08 12.47 9.33
N GLN A 22 3.31 11.57 8.71
CA GLN A 22 3.75 10.84 7.51
C GLN A 22 3.63 11.74 6.28
N ARG A 23 4.68 11.74 5.45
CA ARG A 23 4.63 12.39 4.13
C ARG A 23 3.74 11.59 3.18
N PHE A 24 3.11 12.26 2.22
CA PHE A 24 2.26 11.62 1.21
C PHE A 24 2.92 10.40 0.54
N GLY A 25 4.18 10.53 0.09
CA GLY A 25 4.91 9.42 -0.52
C GLY A 25 5.13 8.24 0.43
N GLN A 26 5.28 8.48 1.73
CA GLN A 26 5.38 7.39 2.72
C GLN A 26 4.04 6.67 2.86
N ALA A 27 2.89 7.37 2.79
CA ALA A 27 1.59 6.71 2.78
C ALA A 27 1.41 5.77 1.57
N ILE A 28 1.88 6.17 0.38
CA ILE A 28 1.84 5.31 -0.82
C ILE A 28 2.61 4.00 -0.60
N PHE A 29 3.78 4.08 0.04
CA PHE A 29 4.58 2.90 0.37
C PHE A 29 3.99 2.09 1.53
N ASN A 30 3.60 2.73 2.63
CA ASN A 30 3.08 2.08 3.82
C ASN A 30 1.74 1.37 3.57
N LEU A 31 0.96 1.83 2.58
CA LEU A 31 -0.28 1.19 2.14
C LEU A 31 -0.05 0.15 1.03
N LYS A 32 1.20 -0.15 0.66
CA LYS A 32 1.55 -1.13 -0.39
C LYS A 32 0.93 -0.84 -1.76
N ILE A 33 0.71 0.44 -2.06
CA ILE A 33 0.27 0.89 -3.38
C ILE A 33 1.45 0.78 -4.35
N ASN A 34 2.62 1.26 -3.92
CA ASN A 34 3.89 1.00 -4.55
C ASN A 34 4.83 0.38 -3.51
N GLU A 35 5.61 -0.63 -3.90
CA GLU A 35 6.53 -1.32 -2.99
C GLU A 35 7.67 -1.97 -3.77
N PHE A 36 8.69 -2.43 -3.07
CA PHE A 36 9.70 -3.29 -3.70
C PHE A 36 9.16 -4.71 -3.81
N ILE A 37 9.49 -5.40 -4.91
CA ILE A 37 9.12 -6.80 -5.11
C ILE A 37 9.96 -7.65 -4.13
N GLU A 38 9.28 -8.39 -3.26
CA GLU A 38 9.89 -9.40 -2.39
C GLU A 38 9.95 -10.74 -3.15
N GLU A 39 10.95 -10.95 -3.99
CA GLU A 39 11.22 -12.28 -4.56
C GLU A 39 12.44 -12.92 -3.89
N GLU A 40 12.22 -14.07 -3.24
CA GLU A 40 13.25 -14.87 -2.57
C GLU A 40 14.30 -15.46 -3.54
N ASN A 41 14.04 -15.46 -4.85
CA ASN A 41 14.76 -16.28 -5.84
C ASN A 41 15.39 -15.53 -7.04
N LEU A 42 15.60 -14.23 -6.97
CA LEU A 42 16.40 -13.57 -8.00
C LEU A 42 17.89 -13.66 -7.63
N ILE A 43 18.70 -14.14 -8.57
CA ILE A 43 20.18 -14.13 -8.51
C ILE A 43 20.71 -12.68 -8.32
N ASN A 44 19.85 -11.66 -8.45
CA ASN A 44 20.06 -10.31 -7.97
C ASN A 44 18.69 -9.63 -7.61
N PRO A 45 18.16 -9.78 -6.38
CA PRO A 45 16.79 -9.39 -6.02
C PRO A 45 16.62 -7.93 -5.57
N LYS A 46 17.70 -7.16 -5.49
CA LYS A 46 17.64 -5.89 -4.78
C LYS A 46 17.13 -4.78 -5.70
N TYR A 47 16.01 -4.18 -5.32
CA TYR A 47 15.50 -2.88 -5.81
C TYR A 47 14.60 -2.84 -7.05
N GLN A 48 13.90 -3.93 -7.42
CA GLN A 48 12.82 -3.80 -8.39
C GLN A 48 11.58 -3.20 -7.71
N LEU A 49 11.12 -2.06 -8.22
CA LEU A 49 9.81 -1.51 -7.85
C LEU A 49 8.72 -2.34 -8.50
N ARG A 50 7.61 -2.50 -7.79
CA ARG A 50 6.40 -3.13 -8.31
C ARG A 50 5.95 -2.43 -9.59
N ASP A 51 5.60 -3.22 -10.58
CA ASP A 51 4.99 -2.72 -11.79
C ASP A 51 3.54 -2.32 -11.53
N ILE A 52 3.32 -1.02 -11.32
CA ILE A 52 1.99 -0.42 -11.12
C ILE A 52 1.24 -0.13 -12.43
N HIS A 53 1.87 -0.35 -13.59
CA HIS A 53 1.21 -0.17 -14.88
C HIS A 53 0.31 -1.37 -15.21
N ASN A 54 0.78 -2.58 -14.91
CA ASN A 54 0.05 -3.82 -15.17
C ASN A 54 -0.80 -4.29 -13.98
N ASP A 55 -0.75 -3.55 -12.87
CA ASP A 55 -1.54 -3.86 -11.68
C ASP A 55 -2.93 -3.23 -11.77
N SER A 56 -3.96 -4.02 -11.49
CA SER A 56 -5.33 -3.50 -11.53
C SER A 56 -5.66 -2.70 -10.27
N ASP A 57 -6.59 -1.76 -10.38
CA ASP A 57 -7.03 -0.97 -9.23
C ASP A 57 -7.60 -1.87 -8.11
N GLU A 58 -8.24 -2.98 -8.47
CA GLU A 58 -8.75 -3.98 -7.53
C GLU A 58 -7.62 -4.67 -6.76
N LYS A 59 -6.51 -5.01 -7.43
CA LYS A 59 -5.34 -5.61 -6.78
C LYS A 59 -4.63 -4.63 -5.85
N ILE A 60 -4.61 -3.36 -6.20
CA ILE A 60 -4.13 -2.30 -5.29
C ILE A 60 -5.02 -2.24 -4.04
N LEU A 61 -6.34 -2.25 -4.20
CA LEU A 61 -7.29 -2.23 -3.07
C LEU A 61 -7.12 -3.45 -2.16
N GLU A 62 -7.03 -4.67 -2.71
CA GLU A 62 -6.79 -5.89 -1.93
C GLU A 62 -5.56 -5.77 -1.02
N ARG A 63 -4.47 -5.15 -1.53
CA ARG A 63 -3.25 -4.93 -0.74
C ARG A 63 -3.43 -3.87 0.33
N ILE A 64 -4.04 -2.74 0.00
CA ILE A 64 -4.35 -1.67 0.97
C ILE A 64 -5.15 -2.27 2.14
N GLU A 65 -6.23 -2.99 1.85
CA GLU A 65 -7.12 -3.57 2.86
C GLU A 65 -6.40 -4.61 3.72
N SER A 66 -5.58 -5.48 3.10
CA SER A 66 -4.76 -6.45 3.81
C SER A 66 -3.76 -5.77 4.76
N GLN A 67 -3.12 -4.70 4.29
CA GLN A 67 -2.14 -3.94 5.07
C GLN A 67 -2.79 -3.20 6.25
N LEU A 68 -3.95 -2.57 6.03
CA LEU A 68 -4.73 -1.93 7.10
C LEU A 68 -5.16 -2.94 8.16
N LYS A 69 -5.60 -4.14 7.74
CA LYS A 69 -5.94 -5.24 8.66
C LYS A 69 -4.73 -5.68 9.49
N TRP A 70 -3.54 -5.71 8.89
CA TRP A 70 -2.30 -6.02 9.61
C TRP A 70 -1.96 -4.94 10.64
N PHE A 71 -2.06 -3.64 10.29
CA PHE A 71 -1.86 -2.55 11.25
C PHE A 71 -2.80 -2.64 12.45
N ASN A 72 -4.08 -2.95 12.22
CA ASN A 72 -5.06 -3.07 13.31
C ASN A 72 -4.71 -4.22 14.26
N LYS A 73 -4.29 -5.38 13.72
CA LYS A 73 -3.82 -6.50 14.54
C LYS A 73 -2.62 -6.13 15.41
N GLN A 74 -1.69 -5.33 14.88
CA GLN A 74 -0.54 -4.88 15.65
C GLN A 74 -0.93 -3.94 16.79
N LYS A 75 -1.88 -3.04 16.55
CA LYS A 75 -2.43 -2.14 17.58
C LYS A 75 -3.10 -2.91 18.72
N GLU A 76 -3.80 -4.00 18.42
CA GLU A 76 -4.45 -4.86 19.42
C GLU A 76 -3.47 -5.70 20.26
N SER A 77 -2.25 -5.92 19.76
CA SER A 77 -1.22 -6.71 20.43
C SER A 77 -0.27 -5.91 21.33
N LEU A 78 -0.49 -4.59 21.44
CA LEU A 78 0.27 -3.63 22.26
C LEU A 78 -0.54 -3.24 23.50
#